data_AF-R4X0H9-F1
#
_entry.id   AF-R4X0H9-F1
#
_cell.length_a   1.000
_cell.length_b   1.000
_cell.length_c   1.000
_cell.angle_alpha   90.00
_cell.angle_beta   90.00
_cell.angle_gamma   90.00
#
_symmetry.space_group_name_H-M   'P 1'
#
loop_
_entity.id
_entity.type
_entity.pdbx_description
1 polymer ?
#
loop_
_entity_poly.entity_id
_entity_poly.type
_entity_poly.pdbx_seq_one_letter_code
_entity_poly.pdbx_strand_id
1 'polypeptide(L)'
;MDLDLDGVQKVHAIAVPRVGGVGIAIAVAIALTVGSVLNPSAPQTQALLLLICSLPAFLSGLVEDLTKRVSPRVRLITSMIAALLACFLLEAVVERVGLSYVDALLVYLPCSIFFTVLSVSGLVHAINIIDGMNGLASVVAILILSSIGIVAAQVGDHLVVNMAIVVIAAIAGFLTWNYPVSRIFLGDGGAYFIGFIVAELLVLLVARTGLARWNRIANLLLPSAQGTNLGRQIAGY
;
A
#
# COMPACT_ATOMS: atom_id res chain seq x y z
N MET A 1 17.86 -1.30 18.25
CA MET A 1 17.40 -1.72 19.59
C MET A 1 17.04 -0.45 20.34
N ASP A 2 15.78 -0.27 20.75
CA ASP A 2 15.37 0.95 21.45
C ASP A 2 15.93 0.92 22.88
N LEU A 3 16.92 1.76 23.15
CA LEU A 3 17.59 1.89 24.46
C LEU A 3 17.02 3.03 25.32
N ASP A 4 15.99 3.71 24.83
CA ASP A 4 15.46 4.92 25.45
C ASP A 4 14.18 4.59 26.25
N LEU A 5 14.27 4.62 27.58
CA LEU A 5 13.22 4.14 28.50
C LEU A 5 12.36 5.26 29.11
N ASP A 6 12.66 6.54 28.83
CA ASP A 6 12.09 7.69 29.56
C ASP A 6 10.84 8.32 28.91
N GLY A 7 10.20 7.63 27.96
CA GLY A 7 8.96 8.09 27.34
C GLY A 7 7.73 7.85 28.22
N VAL A 8 6.93 8.89 28.47
CA VAL A 8 5.67 8.91 29.27
C VAL A 8 4.62 7.87 28.83
N GLN A 9 4.83 7.19 27.70
CA GLN A 9 3.97 6.13 27.16
C GLN A 9 4.58 4.70 27.20
N LYS A 10 5.74 4.46 27.82
CA LYS A 10 6.40 3.14 27.79
C LYS A 10 6.11 2.31 29.04
N VAL A 11 5.14 1.41 28.94
CA VAL A 11 4.72 0.48 30.03
C VAL A 11 5.51 -0.84 30.01
N HIS A 12 6.58 -1.00 29.22
CA HIS A 12 7.29 -2.28 29.04
C HIS A 12 8.79 -2.15 29.31
N ALA A 13 9.30 -2.98 30.23
CA ALA A 13 10.70 -3.02 30.70
C ALA A 13 11.67 -3.80 29.79
N ILE A 14 11.24 -4.25 28.61
CA ILE A 14 12.02 -5.13 27.72
C ILE A 14 12.09 -4.51 26.32
N ALA A 15 13.31 -4.39 25.77
CA ALA A 15 13.53 -3.91 24.42
C ALA A 15 12.95 -4.90 23.39
N VAL A 16 11.92 -4.47 22.66
CA VAL A 16 11.27 -5.26 21.60
C VAL A 16 11.92 -4.93 20.25
N PRO A 17 12.31 -5.92 19.44
CA PRO A 17 12.97 -5.68 18.16
C PRO A 17 12.00 -5.12 17.09
N ARG A 18 12.48 -4.16 16.30
CA ARG A 18 11.76 -3.52 15.17
C ARG A 18 12.14 -4.18 13.84
N VAL A 19 11.79 -5.45 13.67
CA VAL A 19 12.17 -6.25 12.49
C VAL A 19 10.97 -6.91 11.80
N GLY A 20 9.75 -6.60 12.23
CA GLY A 20 8.52 -7.19 11.68
C GLY A 20 8.39 -7.01 10.18
N GLY A 21 8.76 -5.82 9.67
CA GLY A 21 8.77 -5.51 8.25
C GLY A 21 9.60 -6.47 7.39
N VAL A 22 10.73 -6.96 7.91
CA VAL A 22 11.58 -7.94 7.19
C VAL A 22 10.82 -9.25 7.03
N GLY A 23 10.17 -9.73 8.09
CA GLY A 23 9.35 -10.94 8.04
C GLY A 23 8.21 -10.84 7.03
N ILE A 24 7.52 -9.69 6.99
CA ILE A 24 6.46 -9.43 6.02
C ILE A 24 7.01 -9.42 4.59
N ALA A 25 8.09 -8.67 4.32
CA ALA A 25 8.68 -8.58 2.98
C ALA A 25 9.15 -9.95 2.47
N ILE A 26 9.80 -10.76 3.32
CA ILE A 26 10.21 -12.12 2.98
C ILE A 26 9.00 -13.02 2.71
N ALA A 27 7.97 -12.97 3.55
CA ALA A 27 6.75 -13.76 3.36
C ALA A 27 6.08 -13.43 2.01
N VAL A 28 5.99 -12.14 1.65
CA VAL A 28 5.46 -11.71 0.35
C VAL A 28 6.34 -12.22 -0.79
N ALA A 29 7.66 -12.07 -0.71
CA ALA A 29 8.59 -12.54 -1.75
C ALA A 29 8.49 -14.07 -1.97
N ILE A 30 8.43 -14.85 -0.89
CA ILE A 30 8.25 -16.31 -0.96
C ILE A 30 6.88 -16.65 -1.58
N ALA A 31 5.80 -16.01 -1.11
CA ALA A 31 4.46 -16.27 -1.61
C ALA A 31 4.34 -15.98 -3.12
N LEU A 32 4.94 -14.88 -3.58
CA LEU A 32 5.03 -14.59 -5.01
C LEU A 32 5.84 -15.65 -5.74
N THR A 33 7.03 -16.01 -5.24
CA THR A 33 7.89 -17.01 -5.91
C THR A 33 7.18 -18.36 -6.04
N VAL A 34 6.54 -18.85 -4.97
CA VAL A 34 5.74 -20.07 -5.00
C VAL A 34 4.54 -19.91 -5.94
N GLY A 35 3.86 -18.77 -5.89
CA GLY A 35 2.73 -18.45 -6.77
C GLY A 35 3.10 -18.51 -8.26
N SER A 36 4.31 -18.09 -8.64
CA SER A 36 4.79 -18.17 -10.02
C SER A 36 4.92 -19.59 -10.55
N VAL A 37 5.25 -20.54 -9.66
CA VAL A 37 5.40 -21.96 -10.02
C VAL A 37 4.03 -22.61 -10.12
N LEU A 38 3.12 -22.26 -9.22
CA LEU A 38 1.77 -22.85 -9.15
C LEU A 38 0.80 -22.27 -10.18
N ASN A 39 0.97 -21.02 -10.58
CA ASN A 39 0.11 -20.35 -11.55
C ASN A 39 0.94 -19.49 -12.53
N PRO A 40 1.53 -20.12 -13.57
CA PRO A 40 2.37 -19.41 -14.54
C PRO A 40 1.65 -18.32 -15.35
N SER A 41 0.32 -18.35 -15.41
CA SER A 41 -0.49 -17.33 -16.10
C SER A 41 -0.84 -16.11 -15.24
N ALA A 42 -0.47 -16.10 -13.96
CA ALA A 42 -0.61 -14.93 -13.09
C ALA A 42 0.31 -13.78 -13.55
N PRO A 43 -0.03 -12.50 -13.25
CA PRO A 43 0.76 -11.33 -13.60
C PRO A 43 2.02 -11.18 -12.70
N GLN A 44 2.86 -12.21 -12.72
CA GLN A 44 3.96 -12.39 -11.80
C GLN A 44 5.07 -11.34 -11.99
N THR A 45 5.38 -11.01 -13.25
CA THR A 45 6.40 -10.02 -13.57
C THR A 45 6.06 -8.68 -12.95
N GLN A 46 4.81 -8.23 -13.07
CA GLN A 46 4.35 -6.98 -12.48
C GLN A 46 4.38 -7.03 -10.94
N ALA A 47 4.04 -8.17 -10.32
CA ALA A 47 4.13 -8.34 -8.88
C ALA A 47 5.58 -8.26 -8.36
N LEU A 48 6.53 -8.85 -9.10
CA LEU A 48 7.97 -8.76 -8.79
C LEU A 48 8.51 -7.34 -9.00
N LEU A 49 8.10 -6.67 -10.08
CA LEU A 49 8.45 -5.27 -10.32
C LEU A 49 7.94 -4.38 -9.18
N LEU A 50 6.73 -4.64 -8.67
CA LEU A 50 6.17 -3.92 -7.54
C LEU A 50 7.02 -4.10 -6.27
N LEU A 51 7.52 -5.31 -6.00
CA LEU A 51 8.48 -5.54 -4.92
C LEU A 51 9.79 -4.77 -5.13
N ILE A 52 10.34 -4.78 -6.35
CA ILE A 52 11.55 -4.03 -6.67
C ILE A 52 11.35 -2.53 -6.45
N CYS A 53 10.21 -1.98 -6.88
CA CYS A 53 9.87 -0.57 -6.68
C CYS A 53 9.76 -0.21 -5.19
N SER A 54 9.34 -1.14 -4.32
CA SER A 54 9.22 -0.90 -2.88
C SER A 54 10.56 -0.79 -2.15
N LEU A 55 11.65 -1.29 -2.75
CA LEU A 55 12.96 -1.42 -2.07
C LEU A 55 13.52 -0.09 -1.54
N PRO A 56 13.51 1.04 -2.26
CA PRO A 56 14.04 2.29 -1.71
C PRO A 56 13.32 2.72 -0.43
N ALA A 57 11.99 2.64 -0.40
CA ALA A 57 11.18 2.97 0.78
C ALA A 57 11.48 1.99 1.93
N PHE A 58 11.36 0.69 1.66
CA PHE A 58 11.61 -0.38 2.64
C PHE A 58 13.02 -0.31 3.24
N LEU A 59 14.05 -0.23 2.40
CA LEU A 59 15.45 -0.21 2.84
C LEU A 59 15.76 1.06 3.64
N SER A 60 15.21 2.21 3.27
CA SER A 60 15.42 3.43 4.06
C SER A 60 14.82 3.33 5.46
N GLY A 61 13.63 2.75 5.59
CA GLY A 61 13.01 2.47 6.88
C GLY A 61 13.76 1.39 7.67
N LEU A 62 14.24 0.33 7.01
CA LEU A 62 15.02 -0.71 7.65
C LEU A 62 16.36 -0.19 8.17
N VAL A 63 17.06 0.64 7.38
CA VAL A 63 18.30 1.29 7.83
C VAL A 63 18.01 2.22 9.00
N GLU A 64 16.86 2.90 9.04
CA GLU A 64 16.45 3.68 10.20
C GLU A 64 16.21 2.81 11.44
N ASP A 65 15.50 1.69 11.30
CA ASP A 65 15.27 0.75 12.41
C ASP A 65 16.58 0.21 13.02
N LEU A 66 17.58 -0.02 12.17
CA LEU A 66 18.88 -0.56 12.56
C LEU A 66 19.84 0.50 13.11
N THR A 67 19.88 1.69 12.49
CA THR A 67 20.92 2.70 12.74
C THR A 67 20.45 3.92 13.52
N LYS A 68 19.15 4.25 13.48
CA LYS A 68 18.56 5.47 14.05
C LYS A 68 19.22 6.78 13.57
N ARG A 69 19.71 6.78 12.32
CA ARG A 69 20.53 7.87 11.74
C ARG A 69 20.00 8.39 10.40
N VAL A 70 18.86 7.88 9.93
CA VAL A 70 18.28 8.27 8.65
C VAL A 70 17.30 9.41 8.87
N SER A 71 17.66 10.59 8.35
CA SER A 71 16.80 11.77 8.50
C SER A 71 15.44 11.60 7.81
N PRO A 72 14.37 12.26 8.31
CA PRO A 72 13.06 12.27 7.66
C PRO A 72 13.10 12.71 6.20
N ARG A 73 14.02 13.63 5.84
CA ARG A 73 14.20 14.08 4.45
C ARG A 73 14.67 12.96 3.54
N VAL A 74 15.61 12.14 4.00
CA VAL A 74 16.10 10.99 3.23
C VAL A 74 14.97 9.98 3.02
N ARG A 75 14.20 9.69 4.08
CA ARG A 75 13.04 8.78 4.04
C ARG A 75 11.94 9.27 3.08
N LEU A 76 11.72 10.58 3.03
CA LEU A 76 10.83 11.20 2.06
C LEU A 76 11.33 10.98 0.63
N ILE A 77 12.59 11.32 0.35
CA ILE A 77 13.19 11.18 -0.99
C ILE A 77 13.16 9.72 -1.46
N THR A 78 13.50 8.76 -0.60
CA THR A 78 13.50 7.33 -0.97
C THR A 78 12.10 6.81 -1.25
N SER A 79 11.07 7.26 -0.52
CA SER A 79 9.68 6.93 -0.86
C SER A 79 9.22 7.56 -2.17
N MET A 80 9.70 8.77 -2.51
CA MET A 80 9.43 9.40 -3.81
C MET A 80 10.15 8.67 -4.95
N ILE A 81 11.37 8.19 -4.73
CA ILE A 81 12.10 7.34 -5.69
C ILE A 81 11.34 6.03 -5.91
N ALA A 82 10.84 5.39 -4.84
CA ALA A 82 10.02 4.18 -4.95
C ALA A 82 8.77 4.41 -5.83
N ALA A 83 8.06 5.53 -5.62
CA ALA A 83 6.91 5.91 -6.44
C ALA A 83 7.27 6.21 -7.90
N LEU A 84 8.40 6.90 -8.14
CA LEU A 84 8.90 7.16 -9.49
C LEU A 84 9.25 5.87 -10.22
N LEU A 85 9.89 4.91 -9.55
CA LEU A 85 10.16 3.60 -10.13
C LEU A 85 8.88 2.90 -10.57
N ALA A 86 7.82 2.96 -9.76
CA ALA A 86 6.53 2.39 -10.12
C ALA A 86 5.87 3.12 -11.30
N CYS A 87 5.97 4.47 -11.36
CA CYS A 87 5.51 5.24 -12.52
C CYS A 87 6.18 4.76 -13.83
N PHE A 88 7.49 4.49 -13.80
CA PHE A 88 8.24 4.09 -15.00
C PHE A 88 8.14 2.60 -15.34
N LEU A 89 8.12 1.72 -14.34
CA LEU A 89 8.18 0.26 -14.54
C LEU A 89 6.80 -0.40 -14.63
N LEU A 90 5.77 0.23 -14.06
CA LEU A 90 4.41 -0.30 -13.97
C LEU A 90 3.38 0.61 -14.66
N GLU A 91 3.81 1.73 -15.25
CA GLU A 91 2.95 2.77 -15.82
C GLU A 91 1.91 3.28 -14.81
N ALA A 92 2.31 3.29 -13.53
CA ALA A 92 1.42 3.60 -12.44
C ALA A 92 1.34 5.11 -12.24
N VAL A 93 0.47 5.76 -13.01
CA VAL A 93 0.29 7.21 -13.01
C VAL A 93 -1.19 7.56 -12.86
N VAL A 94 -1.50 8.42 -11.89
CA VAL A 94 -2.85 8.94 -11.70
C VAL A 94 -3.08 10.12 -12.63
N GLU A 95 -3.81 9.88 -13.71
CA GLU A 95 -4.16 10.92 -14.70
C GLU A 95 -5.50 11.59 -14.41
N ARG A 96 -6.34 10.99 -13.55
CA ARG A 96 -7.65 11.54 -13.16
C ARG A 96 -7.98 11.18 -11.72
N VAL A 97 -8.62 12.11 -11.02
CA VAL A 97 -9.16 11.96 -9.66
C VAL A 97 -10.64 12.37 -9.57
N GLY A 98 -11.27 12.69 -10.69
CA GLY A 98 -12.70 12.98 -10.76
C GLY A 98 -13.07 14.39 -10.30
N LEU A 99 -12.09 15.28 -10.18
CA LEU A 99 -12.28 16.69 -9.83
C LEU A 99 -11.85 17.54 -11.03
N SER A 100 -12.78 18.26 -11.67
CA SER A 100 -12.55 18.92 -12.96
C SER A 100 -11.31 19.82 -13.00
N TYR A 101 -11.05 20.59 -11.94
CA TYR A 101 -9.87 21.46 -11.88
C TYR A 101 -8.56 20.68 -11.70
N VAL A 102 -8.57 19.59 -10.95
CA VAL A 102 -7.39 18.75 -10.75
C VAL A 102 -7.12 17.93 -12.01
N ASP A 103 -8.17 17.31 -12.57
CA ASP A 103 -8.10 16.53 -13.80
C ASP A 103 -7.55 17.39 -14.96
N ALA A 104 -7.91 18.68 -15.04
CA ALA A 104 -7.35 19.60 -16.05
C ALA A 104 -5.83 19.78 -15.93
N LEU A 105 -5.28 19.74 -14.70
CA LEU A 105 -3.84 19.80 -14.47
C LEU A 105 -3.16 18.44 -14.73
N LEU A 106 -3.83 17.33 -14.39
CA LEU A 106 -3.29 15.97 -14.55
C LEU A 106 -3.20 15.50 -16.02
N VAL A 107 -3.79 16.24 -16.98
CA VAL A 107 -3.56 16.01 -18.42
C VAL A 107 -2.08 16.18 -18.78
N TYR A 108 -1.34 17.03 -18.07
CA TYR A 108 0.09 17.20 -18.30
C TYR A 108 0.87 16.11 -17.56
N LEU A 109 1.58 15.26 -18.30
CA LEU A 109 2.33 14.13 -17.76
C LEU A 109 3.29 14.48 -16.59
N PRO A 110 4.04 15.60 -16.62
CA PRO A 110 4.86 15.97 -15.46
C PRO A 110 4.04 16.25 -14.21
N CYS A 111 2.84 16.84 -14.36
CA CYS A 111 1.93 17.12 -13.26
C CYS A 111 1.31 15.83 -12.70
N SER A 112 0.93 14.87 -13.54
CA SER A 112 0.39 13.59 -13.08
C SER A 112 1.44 12.73 -12.37
N ILE A 113 2.67 12.68 -12.88
CA ILE A 113 3.79 12.02 -12.20
C ILE A 113 4.05 12.70 -10.85
N PHE A 114 4.16 14.04 -10.81
CA PHE A 114 4.40 14.76 -9.56
C PHE A 114 3.29 14.49 -8.53
N PHE A 115 2.03 14.57 -8.96
CA PHE A 115 0.88 14.29 -8.11
C PHE A 115 0.89 12.85 -7.58
N THR A 116 1.18 11.87 -8.44
CA THR A 116 1.23 10.45 -8.08
C THR A 116 2.34 10.20 -7.06
N VAL A 117 3.55 10.69 -7.33
CA VAL A 117 4.72 10.55 -6.44
C VAL A 117 4.46 11.17 -5.07
N LEU A 118 3.86 12.38 -5.04
CA LEU A 118 3.52 13.03 -3.79
C LEU A 118 2.44 12.26 -3.02
N SER A 119 1.43 11.74 -3.72
CA SER A 119 0.35 10.95 -3.11
C SER A 119 0.85 9.64 -2.52
N VAL A 120 1.70 8.91 -3.26
CA VAL A 120 2.31 7.66 -2.80
C VAL A 120 3.22 7.92 -1.60
N SER A 121 4.12 8.90 -1.71
CA SER A 121 5.03 9.27 -0.62
C SER A 121 4.26 9.73 0.64
N GLY A 122 3.20 10.52 0.47
CA GLY A 122 2.33 10.95 1.56
C GLY A 122 1.67 9.79 2.28
N LEU A 123 1.12 8.81 1.54
CA LEU A 123 0.48 7.64 2.14
C LEU A 123 1.47 6.73 2.86
N VAL A 124 2.68 6.56 2.32
CA VAL A 124 3.79 5.85 2.98
C VAL A 124 4.06 6.45 4.37
N HIS A 125 4.17 7.77 4.46
CA HIS A 125 4.43 8.46 5.72
C HIS A 125 3.21 8.43 6.66
N ALA A 126 2.00 8.49 6.12
CA ALA A 126 0.78 8.37 6.92
C ALA A 126 0.69 6.99 7.62
N ILE A 127 1.02 5.90 6.91
CA ILE A 127 1.08 4.56 7.50
C ILE A 127 2.17 4.47 8.59
N ASN A 128 3.32 5.12 8.40
CA ASN A 128 4.35 5.16 9.45
C ASN A 128 3.93 5.96 10.68
N ILE A 129 3.16 7.04 10.52
CA ILE A 129 2.65 7.83 11.67
C ILE A 129 1.69 7.00 12.54
N ILE A 130 0.86 6.14 11.93
CA ILE A 130 -0.09 5.31 12.68
C ILE A 130 0.55 4.03 13.28
N ASP A 131 1.81 3.71 12.96
CA ASP A 131 2.58 2.61 13.56
C ASP A 131 3.11 2.95 14.97
N GLY A 132 2.37 3.76 15.73
CA GLY A 132 2.70 4.14 17.10
C GLY A 132 2.10 3.24 18.18
N MET A 133 1.23 2.29 17.79
CA MET A 133 0.49 1.41 18.71
C MET A 133 0.52 -0.04 18.23
N ASN A 134 0.59 -0.97 19.20
CA ASN A 134 0.54 -2.41 18.94
C ASN A 134 -0.66 -2.77 18.05
N GLY A 135 -0.39 -3.35 16.89
CA GLY A 135 -1.40 -3.87 15.95
C GLY A 135 -2.16 -2.83 15.13
N LEU A 136 -2.07 -1.53 15.44
CA LEU A 136 -2.92 -0.51 14.81
C LEU A 136 -2.64 -0.40 13.30
N ALA A 137 -1.39 -0.15 12.91
CA ALA A 137 -1.01 -0.03 11.51
C ALA A 137 -1.34 -1.31 10.71
N SER A 138 -1.11 -2.48 11.30
CA SER A 138 -1.41 -3.78 10.70
C SER A 138 -2.91 -3.98 10.45
N VAL A 139 -3.77 -3.70 11.44
CA VAL A 139 -5.22 -3.85 11.28
C VAL A 139 -5.75 -2.85 10.25
N VAL A 140 -5.32 -1.58 10.31
CA VAL A 140 -5.70 -0.56 9.33
C VAL A 140 -5.27 -0.96 7.92
N ALA A 141 -4.03 -1.44 7.75
CA ALA A 141 -3.54 -1.92 6.47
C ALA A 141 -4.36 -3.11 5.93
N ILE A 142 -4.72 -4.08 6.78
CA ILE A 142 -5.58 -5.21 6.38
C ILE A 142 -6.95 -4.70 5.89
N LEU A 143 -7.56 -3.74 6.59
CA LEU A 143 -8.86 -3.19 6.18
C LEU A 143 -8.78 -2.43 4.84
N ILE A 144 -7.74 -1.63 4.64
CA ILE A 144 -7.51 -0.91 3.38
C ILE A 144 -7.26 -1.90 2.25
N LEU A 145 -6.34 -2.86 2.43
CA LEU A 145 -6.01 -3.86 1.42
C LEU A 145 -7.21 -4.75 1.09
N SER A 146 -8.04 -5.08 2.09
CA SER A 146 -9.27 -5.85 1.86
C SER A 146 -10.25 -5.06 0.98
N SER A 147 -10.40 -3.76 1.24
CA SER A 147 -11.25 -2.87 0.42
C SER A 147 -10.72 -2.77 -1.01
N ILE A 148 -9.41 -2.55 -1.18
CA ILE A 148 -8.74 -2.51 -2.49
C ILE A 148 -8.92 -3.86 -3.22
N GLY A 149 -8.69 -4.98 -2.54
CA GLY A 149 -8.80 -6.32 -3.11
C GLY A 149 -10.22 -6.67 -3.54
N ILE A 150 -11.24 -6.29 -2.76
CA ILE A 150 -12.65 -6.49 -3.14
C ILE A 150 -12.99 -5.70 -4.40
N VAL A 151 -12.62 -4.41 -4.46
CA VAL A 151 -12.88 -3.58 -5.65
C VAL A 151 -12.10 -4.10 -6.85
N ALA A 152 -10.84 -4.50 -6.68
CA ALA A 152 -10.02 -5.09 -7.72
C ALA A 152 -10.64 -6.40 -8.28
N ALA A 153 -11.24 -7.23 -7.42
CA ALA A 153 -11.93 -8.44 -7.84
C ALA A 153 -13.18 -8.12 -8.69
N GLN A 154 -13.93 -7.07 -8.33
CA GLN A 154 -15.12 -6.64 -9.09
C GLN A 154 -14.79 -6.12 -10.49
N VAL A 155 -13.61 -5.52 -10.67
CA VAL A 155 -13.14 -4.96 -11.95
C VAL A 155 -12.16 -5.87 -12.70
N GLY A 156 -11.89 -7.07 -12.17
CA GLY A 156 -11.03 -8.07 -12.81
C GLY A 156 -9.53 -7.78 -12.78
N ASP A 157 -9.03 -6.90 -11.90
CA ASP A 157 -7.58 -6.65 -11.77
C ASP A 157 -6.94 -7.73 -10.89
N HIS A 158 -6.57 -8.85 -11.51
CA HIS A 158 -5.95 -10.00 -10.84
C HIS A 158 -4.60 -9.66 -10.17
N LEU A 159 -3.84 -8.69 -10.69
CA LEU A 159 -2.57 -8.28 -10.06
C LEU A 159 -2.85 -7.68 -8.68
N VAL A 160 -3.79 -6.73 -8.62
CA VAL A 160 -4.12 -6.03 -7.38
C VAL A 160 -4.77 -6.98 -6.38
N VAL A 161 -5.67 -7.86 -6.82
CA VAL A 161 -6.28 -8.89 -5.96
C VAL A 161 -5.21 -9.78 -5.32
N ASN A 162 -4.32 -10.36 -6.13
CA ASN A 162 -3.32 -11.31 -5.65
C ASN A 162 -2.35 -10.64 -4.67
N MET A 163 -1.87 -9.44 -5.00
CA MET A 163 -0.99 -8.68 -4.10
C MET A 163 -1.68 -8.31 -2.78
N ALA A 164 -2.94 -7.87 -2.82
CA ALA A 164 -3.70 -7.56 -1.61
C ALA A 164 -3.83 -8.78 -0.70
N ILE A 165 -4.21 -9.94 -1.24
CA ILE A 165 -4.38 -11.18 -0.46
C ILE A 165 -3.04 -11.63 0.15
N VAL A 166 -1.97 -11.64 -0.64
CA VAL A 166 -0.63 -12.06 -0.18
C VAL A 166 -0.14 -11.17 0.96
N VAL A 167 -0.29 -9.85 0.81
CA VAL A 167 0.17 -8.89 1.82
C VAL A 167 -0.71 -8.94 3.07
N ILE A 168 -2.03 -9.10 2.94
CA ILE A 168 -2.93 -9.35 4.07
C ILE A 168 -2.51 -10.60 4.84
N ALA A 169 -2.22 -11.71 4.15
CA ALA A 169 -1.79 -12.95 4.80
C ALA A 169 -0.46 -12.77 5.56
N ALA A 170 0.50 -12.06 4.96
CA ALA A 170 1.78 -11.75 5.60
C ALA A 170 1.60 -10.84 6.83
N ILE A 171 0.77 -9.79 6.75
CA ILE A 171 0.47 -8.90 7.87
C ILE A 171 -0.29 -9.66 8.97
N ALA A 172 -1.25 -10.52 8.62
CA ALA A 172 -2.00 -11.33 9.59
C ALA A 172 -1.07 -12.29 10.35
N GLY A 173 -0.12 -12.93 9.65
CA GLY A 173 0.92 -13.74 10.28
C GLY A 173 1.76 -12.92 11.26
N PHE A 174 2.24 -11.75 10.84
CA PHE A 174 2.97 -10.81 11.71
C PHE A 174 2.14 -10.33 12.91
N LEU A 175 0.86 -10.05 12.70
CA LEU A 175 -0.04 -9.48 13.72
C LEU A 175 -0.14 -10.39 14.96
N THR A 176 -0.04 -11.71 14.80
CA THR A 176 0.00 -12.66 15.93
C THR A 176 1.18 -12.46 16.89
N TRP A 177 2.26 -11.85 16.41
CA TRP A 177 3.45 -11.49 17.20
C TRP A 177 3.44 -10.05 17.70
N ASN A 178 2.58 -9.22 17.12
CA ASN A 178 2.54 -7.79 17.38
C ASN A 178 1.38 -7.37 18.31
N TYR A 179 0.24 -8.05 18.27
CA TYR A 179 -0.96 -7.73 19.05
C TYR A 179 -1.42 -8.92 19.91
N PRO A 180 -1.94 -8.70 21.13
CA PRO A 180 -2.06 -7.43 21.86
C PRO A 180 -0.77 -6.99 22.57
N VAL A 181 0.10 -7.95 22.91
CA VAL A 181 1.40 -7.70 23.54
C VAL A 181 2.49 -7.88 22.50
N SER A 182 3.16 -6.79 22.10
CA SER A 182 4.17 -6.83 21.04
C SER A 182 5.43 -7.59 21.46
N ARG A 183 5.69 -8.71 20.77
CA ARG A 183 6.97 -9.44 20.82
C ARG A 183 7.92 -9.00 19.70
N ILE A 184 7.36 -8.46 18.62
CA ILE A 184 8.08 -7.86 17.49
C ILE A 184 7.30 -6.62 17.06
N PHE A 185 8.00 -5.50 16.86
CA PHE A 185 7.43 -4.28 16.28
C PHE A 185 7.55 -4.28 14.75
N LEU A 186 6.60 -3.63 14.09
CA LEU A 186 6.57 -3.53 12.63
C LEU A 186 7.82 -2.81 12.13
N GLY A 187 8.15 -1.68 12.76
CA GLY A 187 9.32 -0.87 12.43
C GLY A 187 9.09 0.02 11.22
N ASP A 188 9.96 0.99 11.05
CA ASP A 188 9.92 1.92 9.92
C ASP A 188 10.03 1.21 8.58
N GLY A 189 10.86 0.17 8.48
CA GLY A 189 10.96 -0.64 7.26
C GLY A 189 9.61 -1.26 6.90
N GLY A 190 8.94 -1.87 7.88
CA GLY A 190 7.63 -2.51 7.68
C GLY A 190 6.54 -1.51 7.32
N ALA A 191 6.45 -0.40 8.05
CA ALA A 191 5.48 0.65 7.77
C ALA A 191 5.67 1.26 6.38
N TYR A 192 6.93 1.47 5.96
CA TYR A 192 7.24 2.04 4.64
C TYR A 192 6.91 1.07 3.52
N PHE A 193 7.22 -0.22 3.70
CA PHE A 193 6.85 -1.27 2.75
C PHE A 193 5.34 -1.40 2.61
N ILE A 194 4.61 -1.55 3.72
CA ILE A 194 3.14 -1.67 3.69
C ILE A 194 2.52 -0.42 3.09
N GLY A 195 2.94 0.77 3.51
CA GLY A 195 2.42 2.03 3.00
C GLY A 195 2.66 2.20 1.50
N PHE A 196 3.83 1.79 1.00
CA PHE A 196 4.11 1.80 -0.43
C PHE A 196 3.20 0.84 -1.19
N ILE A 197 3.08 -0.41 -0.74
CA ILE A 197 2.22 -1.40 -1.39
C ILE A 197 0.76 -0.94 -1.40
N VAL A 198 0.23 -0.44 -0.28
CA VAL A 198 -1.13 0.10 -0.20
C VAL A 198 -1.35 1.24 -1.20
N ALA A 199 -0.41 2.19 -1.25
CA ALA A 199 -0.50 3.33 -2.16
C ALA A 199 -0.47 2.89 -3.62
N GLU A 200 0.44 1.98 -3.95
CA GLU A 200 0.68 1.58 -5.32
C GLU A 200 -0.43 0.69 -5.86
N LEU A 201 -0.99 -0.20 -5.04
CA LEU A 201 -2.19 -0.95 -5.40
C LEU A 201 -3.39 -0.03 -5.64
N LEU A 202 -3.53 1.05 -4.87
CA LEU A 202 -4.56 2.05 -5.10
C LEU A 202 -4.33 2.83 -6.40
N VAL A 203 -3.10 3.25 -6.68
CA VAL A 203 -2.73 3.94 -7.94
C VAL A 203 -3.03 3.05 -9.14
N LEU A 204 -2.56 1.80 -9.14
CA LEU A 204 -2.79 0.85 -10.22
C LEU A 204 -4.28 0.61 -10.45
N LEU A 205 -5.04 0.44 -9.36
CA LEU A 205 -6.47 0.25 -9.43
C LEU A 205 -7.16 1.46 -10.08
N VAL A 206 -6.84 2.69 -9.64
CA VAL A 206 -7.43 3.93 -10.20
C VAL A 206 -7.02 4.14 -11.66
N ALA A 207 -5.75 3.95 -11.99
CA ALA A 207 -5.20 4.19 -13.32
C ALA A 207 -5.78 3.25 -14.38
N ARG A 208 -5.95 1.96 -14.06
CA ARG A 208 -6.39 0.93 -15.03
C ARG A 208 -7.89 0.87 -15.24
N THR A 209 -8.67 1.32 -14.27
CA THR A 209 -10.14 1.15 -14.28
C THR A 209 -10.89 2.46 -14.46
N GLY A 210 -10.21 3.60 -14.35
CA GLY A 210 -10.83 4.92 -14.37
C GLY A 210 -11.80 5.15 -13.20
N LEU A 211 -11.59 4.45 -12.07
CA LEU A 211 -12.40 4.55 -10.85
C LEU A 211 -12.32 5.92 -10.15
N ALA A 212 -11.52 6.85 -10.67
CA ALA A 212 -11.35 8.22 -10.23
C ALA A 212 -12.65 8.98 -9.89
N ARG A 213 -13.80 8.58 -10.46
CA ARG A 213 -15.10 9.17 -10.11
C ARG A 213 -15.63 8.53 -8.82
N TRP A 214 -15.67 9.29 -7.72
CA TRP A 214 -16.28 8.89 -6.44
C TRP A 214 -17.65 8.20 -6.59
N ASN A 215 -18.46 8.63 -7.56
CA ASN A 215 -19.77 8.04 -7.87
C ASN A 215 -19.68 6.57 -8.35
N ARG A 216 -18.61 6.17 -9.04
CA ARG A 216 -18.41 4.76 -9.45
C ARG A 216 -18.05 3.88 -8.27
N ILE A 217 -17.21 4.39 -7.36
CA ILE A 217 -16.84 3.68 -6.12
C ILE A 217 -18.10 3.46 -5.27
N ALA A 218 -18.94 4.49 -5.11
CA ALA A 218 -20.22 4.37 -4.41
C ALA A 218 -21.16 3.32 -5.05
N ASN A 219 -21.22 3.26 -6.39
CA ASN A 219 -22.05 2.29 -7.12
C ASN A 219 -21.51 0.85 -7.10
N LEU A 220 -20.22 0.66 -6.80
CA LEU A 220 -19.59 -0.67 -6.62
C LEU A 220 -19.76 -1.20 -5.20
N LEU A 221 -19.78 -0.30 -4.21
CA LEU A 221 -20.00 -0.64 -2.80
C LEU A 221 -21.49 -0.84 -2.46
N LEU A 222 -22.40 -0.26 -3.26
CA LEU A 222 -23.84 -0.38 -3.10
C LEU A 222 -24.46 -1.04 -4.35
N PRO A 223 -24.56 -2.38 -4.41
CA PRO A 223 -25.15 -3.10 -5.54
C PRO A 223 -26.58 -2.64 -5.88
N SER A 224 -27.31 -2.11 -4.90
CA SER A 224 -28.67 -1.56 -5.06
C SER A 224 -28.74 -0.36 -6.02
N ALA A 225 -27.65 0.38 -6.22
CA ALA A 225 -27.59 1.51 -7.16
C ALA A 225 -27.43 1.09 -8.63
N GLN A 226 -27.03 -0.16 -8.90
CA GLN A 226 -26.89 -0.69 -10.26
C GLN A 226 -28.26 -0.95 -10.90
N GLY A 227 -29.26 -1.37 -10.12
CA GLY A 227 -30.63 -1.60 -10.59
C GLY A 227 -31.35 -0.33 -11.07
N THR A 228 -31.04 0.82 -10.50
CA THR A 228 -31.68 2.10 -10.88
C THR A 228 -31.19 2.67 -12.21
N ASN A 229 -29.96 2.38 -12.63
CA ASN A 229 -29.43 2.85 -13.93
C ASN A 229 -29.83 1.94 -15.08
N LEU A 230 -29.92 0.62 -14.85
CA LEU A 230 -30.45 -0.32 -15.85
C LEU A 230 -31.95 -0.05 -16.12
N GLY A 231 -32.71 0.30 -15.08
CA GLY A 231 -34.11 0.72 -15.22
C GLY A 231 -34.30 2.00 -16.05
N ARG A 232 -33.35 2.94 -16.02
CA ARG A 232 -33.40 4.16 -16.85
C ARG A 232 -32.96 3.91 -18.29
N GLN A 233 -31.94 3.08 -18.52
CA GLN A 233 -31.52 2.70 -19.88
C GLN A 233 -32.57 1.86 -20.61
N ILE A 234 -33.33 1.02 -19.90
CA ILE A 234 -34.45 0.26 -20.49
C ILE A 234 -35.69 1.16 -20.68
N ALA A 235 -35.85 2.21 -19.87
CA ALA A 235 -36.99 3.13 -19.94
C ALA A 235 -36.85 4.27 -20.97
N GLY A 236 -35.73 4.39 -21.68
CA GLY A 236 -35.58 5.37 -22.77
C GLY A 236 -35.70 6.84 -22.34
N TYR A 237 -35.23 7.18 -21.13
CA TYR A 237 -35.07 8.56 -20.66
C TYR A 237 -33.59 8.93 -20.54
#